data_AF-A0A1V6CCT5-F1
#
_entry.id   AF-A0A1V6CCT5-F1
#
_cell.length_a   1.000
_cell.length_b   1.000
_cell.length_c   1.000
_cell.angle_alpha   90.00
_cell.angle_beta   90.00
_cell.angle_gamma   90.00
#
_symmetry.space_group_name_H-M   'P 1'
#
loop_
_entity.id
_entity.type
_entity.pdbx_description
1 polymer ?
#
loop_
_entity_poly.entity_id
_entity_poly.type
_entity_poly.pdbx_seq_one_letter_code
_entity_poly.pdbx_strand_id
1 'polypeptide(L)'
;MIKDTDWRRYGAFQFDVYNPEEKDIVLSVRIDDKEDYPDYADRYNNSFAIKPGANAITIGFDSLITSGTKRVLNLTMIYRVIIFVAQPKEKTTLYFDYFRLVP
;
A
#
# COMPACT_ATOMS: atom_id res chain seq x y z
N MET A 1 -6.77 11.40 -6.17
CA MET A 1 -6.17 10.95 -4.90
C MET A 1 -7.26 10.88 -3.84
N ILE A 2 -7.23 9.85 -2.98
CA ILE A 2 -8.21 9.63 -1.92
C ILE A 2 -8.09 10.80 -0.92
N LYS A 3 -9.18 11.53 -0.72
CA LYS A 3 -9.24 12.68 0.20
C LYS A 3 -9.73 12.29 1.59
N ASP A 4 -10.37 11.14 1.71
CA ASP A 4 -10.92 10.65 2.95
C ASP A 4 -9.81 10.07 3.83
N THR A 5 -9.73 10.53 5.07
CA THR A 5 -8.82 10.00 6.08
C THR A 5 -9.53 9.03 7.02
N ASP A 6 -10.87 9.03 7.06
CA ASP A 6 -11.67 8.09 7.86
C ASP A 6 -12.08 6.89 7.00
N TRP A 7 -11.33 5.81 7.14
CA TRP A 7 -11.49 4.61 6.32
C TRP A 7 -12.46 3.60 6.94
N ARG A 8 -13.10 3.88 8.09
CA ARG A 8 -13.96 2.92 8.81
C ARG A 8 -15.17 2.41 8.02
N ARG A 9 -15.61 3.13 6.99
CA ARG A 9 -16.78 2.79 6.17
C ARG A 9 -16.47 1.87 4.98
N TYR A 10 -15.20 1.53 4.80
CA TYR A 10 -14.71 0.71 3.69
C TYR A 10 -14.05 -0.56 4.24
N GLY A 11 -13.92 -1.57 3.40
CA GLY A 11 -13.27 -2.85 3.73
C GLY A 11 -11.88 -3.00 3.14
N ALA A 12 -11.54 -2.24 2.08
CA ALA A 12 -10.23 -2.32 1.45
C ALA A 12 -9.78 -1.05 0.74
N PHE A 13 -8.46 -0.94 0.59
CA PHE A 13 -7.79 0.00 -0.32
C PHE A 13 -7.33 -0.77 -1.56
N GLN A 14 -7.71 -0.26 -2.74
CA GLN A 14 -7.40 -0.89 -4.02
C GLN A 14 -6.74 0.09 -4.98
N PHE A 15 -5.90 -0.44 -5.85
CA PHE A 15 -5.35 0.27 -7.00
C PHE A 15 -4.95 -0.72 -8.09
N ASP A 16 -4.89 -0.20 -9.30
CA ASP A 16 -4.46 -0.96 -10.47
C ASP A 16 -3.03 -0.54 -10.81
N VAL A 17 -2.21 -1.49 -11.22
CA VAL A 17 -0.81 -1.26 -11.58
C VAL A 17 -0.42 -2.08 -12.80
N TYR A 18 0.14 -1.41 -13.80
CA TYR A 18 0.70 -2.04 -14.99
C TYR A 18 2.22 -2.07 -14.90
N ASN A 19 2.80 -3.25 -15.07
CA ASN A 19 4.24 -3.46 -15.15
C ASN A 19 4.66 -3.66 -16.62
N PRO A 20 5.33 -2.67 -17.24
CA PRO A 20 5.85 -2.79 -18.60
C PRO A 20 7.13 -3.63 -18.69
N GLU A 21 7.75 -3.98 -17.56
CA GLU A 21 8.99 -4.75 -17.52
C GLU A 21 8.72 -6.23 -17.82
N GLU A 22 9.72 -6.95 -18.31
CA GLU A 22 9.62 -8.40 -18.59
C GLU A 22 9.73 -9.27 -17.33
N LYS A 23 10.01 -8.66 -16.17
CA LYS A 23 10.24 -9.34 -14.90
C LYS A 23 9.30 -8.85 -13.81
N ASP A 24 9.09 -9.70 -12.80
CA ASP A 24 8.36 -9.33 -11.59
C ASP A 24 9.05 -8.19 -10.85
N ILE A 25 8.25 -7.23 -10.38
CA ILE A 25 8.71 -6.13 -9.52
C ILE A 25 8.11 -6.30 -8.13
N VAL A 26 8.94 -6.23 -7.09
CA VAL A 26 8.47 -6.22 -5.70
C VAL A 26 8.11 -4.78 -5.31
N LEU A 27 6.81 -4.52 -5.21
CA LEU A 27 6.26 -3.23 -4.81
C LEU A 27 5.90 -3.26 -3.33
N SER A 28 6.46 -2.34 -2.55
CA SER A 28 6.08 -2.16 -1.15
C SER A 28 5.01 -1.08 -1.01
N VAL A 29 4.00 -1.38 -0.18
CA VAL A 29 2.96 -0.45 0.24
C VAL A 29 3.05 -0.28 1.75
N ARG A 30 3.27 0.96 2.16
CA ARG A 30 3.24 1.39 3.56
C ARG A 30 2.03 2.28 3.79
N ILE A 31 1.38 2.08 4.94
CA ILE A 31 0.24 2.88 5.38
C ILE A 31 0.52 3.31 6.82
N ASP A 32 0.37 4.60 7.09
CA ASP A 32 0.50 5.15 8.44
C ASP A 32 -0.84 5.77 8.87
N ASP A 33 -1.20 5.54 10.13
CA ASP A 33 -2.37 6.11 10.83
C ASP A 33 -1.98 7.22 11.83
N LYS A 34 -0.73 7.68 11.74
CA LYS A 34 -0.16 8.73 12.60
C LYS A 34 0.64 9.71 11.75
N GLU A 35 0.68 10.96 12.21
CA GLU A 35 1.41 12.05 11.56
C GLU A 35 2.93 11.92 11.71
N ASP A 36 3.40 11.28 12.78
CA ASP A 36 4.80 10.97 12.96
C ASP A 36 5.28 9.93 11.93
N TYR A 37 6.58 9.62 11.97
CA TYR A 37 7.18 8.64 11.09
C TYR A 37 7.52 7.39 11.90
N PRO A 38 6.54 6.47 12.11
CA PRO A 38 6.74 5.33 12.98
C PRO A 38 7.89 4.43 12.50
N ASP A 39 8.57 3.84 13.49
CA ASP A 39 9.56 2.80 13.25
C ASP A 39 8.96 1.64 12.45
N TYR A 40 9.83 0.86 11.81
CA TYR A 40 9.41 -0.27 10.98
C TYR A 40 8.46 -1.22 11.71
N ALA A 41 8.67 -1.45 13.01
CA ALA A 41 7.84 -2.34 13.80
C ALA A 41 6.41 -1.82 14.02
N ASP A 42 6.19 -0.50 14.07
CA ASP A 42 4.89 0.12 14.40
C ASP A 42 4.14 0.68 13.18
N ARG A 43 4.56 0.31 11.98
CA ARG A 43 3.90 0.69 10.72
C ARG A 43 3.42 -0.53 9.94
N TYR A 44 2.33 -0.37 9.19
CA TYR A 44 1.98 -1.33 8.16
C TYR A 44 2.96 -1.19 7.00
N ASN A 45 3.57 -2.29 6.59
CA ASN A 45 4.47 -2.32 5.45
C ASN A 45 4.45 -3.72 4.84
N ASN A 46 3.80 -3.86 3.69
CA ASN A 46 3.68 -5.14 3.01
C ASN A 46 4.19 -5.05 1.57
N SER A 47 4.60 -6.18 1.01
CA SER A 47 5.18 -6.25 -0.34
C SER A 47 4.33 -7.13 -1.25
N PHE A 48 4.18 -6.69 -2.49
CA PHE A 48 3.37 -7.34 -3.52
C PHE A 48 4.26 -7.64 -4.74
N ALA A 49 4.16 -8.84 -5.28
CA ALA A 49 4.81 -9.19 -6.53
C ALA A 49 3.94 -8.71 -7.70
N ILE A 50 4.44 -7.72 -8.45
CA ILE A 50 3.76 -7.16 -9.62
C ILE A 50 4.27 -7.89 -10.86
N LYS A 51 3.41 -8.74 -11.43
CA LYS A 51 3.73 -9.52 -12.64
C LYS A 51 3.79 -8.60 -13.86
N PRO A 52 4.52 -8.96 -14.93
CA PRO A 52 4.42 -8.27 -16.21
C PRO A 52 2.96 -8.13 -16.67
N GLY A 53 2.60 -6.96 -17.18
CA GLY A 53 1.23 -6.63 -17.58
C GLY A 53 0.38 -6.01 -16.46
N ALA A 54 -0.95 -6.15 -16.57
CA ALA A 54 -1.90 -5.54 -15.67
C ALA A 54 -2.09 -6.35 -14.37
N ASN A 55 -2.07 -5.67 -13.22
CA ASN A 55 -2.30 -6.23 -11.91
C ASN A 55 -3.33 -5.37 -11.16
N ALA A 56 -4.12 -6.01 -10.29
CA ALA A 56 -5.00 -5.32 -9.35
C ALA A 56 -4.56 -5.67 -7.93
N ILE A 57 -4.24 -4.66 -7.13
CA ILE A 57 -3.84 -4.83 -5.73
C ILE A 57 -5.01 -4.52 -4.83
N THR A 58 -5.27 -5.42 -3.88
CA THR A 58 -6.28 -5.25 -2.84
C THR A 58 -5.63 -5.44 -1.48
N ILE A 59 -5.78 -4.43 -0.62
CA ILE A 59 -5.34 -4.46 0.77
C ILE A 59 -6.59 -4.40 1.65
N GLY A 60 -6.99 -5.56 2.18
CA GLY A 60 -8.09 -5.67 3.12
C GLY A 60 -7.74 -5.02 4.46
N PHE A 61 -8.69 -4.31 5.07
CA PHE A 61 -8.45 -3.58 6.31
C PHE A 61 -8.32 -4.48 7.54
N ASP A 62 -8.84 -5.70 7.45
CA ASP A 62 -8.56 -6.80 8.38
C ASP A 62 -7.06 -7.15 8.43
N SER A 63 -6.32 -6.90 7.36
CA SER A 63 -4.87 -7.15 7.26
C SER A 63 -4.00 -5.95 7.69
N LEU A 64 -4.59 -4.80 8.01
CA LEU A 64 -3.85 -3.58 8.39
C LEU A 64 -3.32 -3.67 9.83
N ILE A 65 -2.32 -4.52 9.99
CA ILE A 65 -1.61 -4.80 11.22
C ILE A 65 -0.15 -4.36 11.03
N THR A 66 0.42 -3.71 12.05
CA THR A 66 1.80 -3.27 12.03
C THR A 66 2.76 -4.47 11.92
N SER A 67 3.91 -4.24 11.27
CA SER A 67 4.83 -5.30 10.88
C SER A 67 5.41 -6.06 12.09
N GLY A 68 5.66 -5.36 13.21
CA GLY A 68 6.28 -5.91 14.41
C GLY A 68 5.39 -5.89 15.65
N THR A 69 4.78 -4.74 15.98
CA THR A 69 4.02 -4.55 17.23
C THR A 69 2.68 -5.28 17.24
N LYS A 70 2.21 -5.78 16.10
CA LYS A 70 0.91 -6.45 15.92
C LYS A 70 -0.30 -5.56 16.27
N ARG A 71 -0.09 -4.25 16.28
CA ARG A 71 -1.13 -3.24 16.48
C ARG A 71 -1.99 -3.16 15.22
N VAL A 72 -3.30 -3.13 15.36
CA VAL A 72 -4.23 -2.80 14.27
C VAL A 72 -4.17 -1.30 14.02
N LEU A 73 -4.10 -0.87 12.75
CA LEU A 73 -4.09 0.55 12.41
C LEU A 73 -5.43 1.21 12.77
N ASN A 74 -5.36 2.46 13.22
CA ASN A 74 -6.51 3.30 13.49
C ASN A 74 -7.10 3.84 12.18
N LEU A 75 -8.19 3.22 11.72
CA LEU A 75 -8.87 3.62 10.49
C LEU A 75 -9.60 4.96 10.59
N THR A 76 -9.76 5.59 11.78
CA THR A 76 -10.40 6.90 11.88
C THR A 76 -9.56 8.01 11.24
N MET A 77 -8.26 7.78 11.07
CA MET A 77 -7.31 8.76 10.56
C MET A 77 -6.13 8.05 9.90
N ILE A 78 -6.32 7.65 8.65
CA ILE A 78 -5.20 7.28 7.79
C ILE A 78 -4.50 8.55 7.34
N TYR A 79 -3.23 8.67 7.71
CA TYR A 79 -2.44 9.86 7.49
C TYR A 79 -1.78 9.85 6.11
N ARG A 80 -1.21 8.70 5.70
CA ARG A 80 -0.56 8.57 4.38
C ARG A 80 -0.49 7.14 3.88
N VAL A 81 -0.42 7.04 2.55
CA VAL A 81 -0.03 5.82 1.82
C VAL A 81 1.25 6.13 1.07
N ILE A 82 2.26 5.27 1.21
CA ILE A 82 3.54 5.36 0.50
C ILE A 82 3.71 4.09 -0.32
N ILE A 83 3.91 4.25 -1.63
CA ILE A 83 4.13 3.16 -2.57
C ILE A 83 5.55 3.32 -3.14
N PHE A 84 6.36 2.28 -3.03
CA PHE A 84 7.77 2.35 -3.41
C PHE A 84 8.36 1.00 -3.79
N VAL A 85 9.41 1.04 -4.59
CA VAL A 85 10.32 -0.11 -4.82
C VAL A 85 11.53 0.10 -3.91
N ALA A 86 11.81 -0.87 -3.04
CA ALA A 86 12.94 -0.78 -2.12
C ALA A 86 14.26 -1.06 -2.86
N GLN A 87 15.21 -0.11 -2.80
CA GLN A 87 16.57 -0.26 -3.34
C GLN A 87 16.61 -0.83 -4.78
N PRO A 88 15.96 -0.18 -5.76
CA PRO A 88 15.96 -0.67 -7.13
C PRO A 88 17.39 -0.68 -7.69
N LYS A 89 17.84 -1.84 -8.20
CA LYS A 89 19.17 -1.98 -8.82
C LYS A 89 19.24 -1.37 -10.22
N GLU A 90 18.10 -1.25 -10.88
CA GLU A 90 17.93 -0.76 -12.24
C GLU A 90 16.74 0.20 -12.27
N LYS A 91 16.67 1.06 -13.29
CA LYS A 91 15.48 1.89 -13.51
C LYS A 91 14.26 0.97 -13.64
N THR A 92 13.25 1.23 -12.81
CA THR A 92 12.00 0.47 -12.79
C THR A 92 10.87 1.42 -13.15
N THR A 93 10.08 1.08 -14.16
CA THR A 93 8.90 1.86 -14.55
C THR A 93 7.64 1.08 -14.18
N LEU A 94 6.68 1.73 -13.52
CA LEU A 94 5.35 1.18 -13.25
C LEU A 94 4.31 2.26 -13.52
N TYR A 95 3.15 1.88 -14.05
CA TYR A 95 2.03 2.78 -14.27
C TYR A 95 0.92 2.44 -13.29
N PHE A 96 0.37 3.45 -12.62
CA PHE A 96 -0.65 3.27 -11.61
C PHE A 96 -1.93 3.98 -11.99
N ASP A 97 -3.07 3.35 -11.71
CA ASP A 97 -4.38 3.93 -11.95
C ASP A 97 -5.40 3.46 -10.89
N TYR A 98 -6.57 4.09 -10.91
CA TYR A 98 -7.79 3.65 -10.23
C TYR A 98 -7.65 3.38 -8.72
N PHE A 99 -6.91 4.24 -8.04
CA PHE A 99 -6.83 4.29 -6.57
C PHE A 99 -8.20 4.57 -5.95
N ARG A 100 -8.64 3.69 -5.06
CA ARG A 100 -9.99 3.74 -4.48
C ARG A 100 -10.08 3.03 -3.12
N LEU A 101 -11.09 3.43 -2.35
CA LEU A 101 -11.57 2.70 -1.19
C LEU A 101 -12.83 1.94 -1.61
N VAL A 102 -12.95 0.68 -1.21
CA VAL A 102 -14.11 -0.17 -1.54
C VAL A 102 -14.74 -0.75 -0.28
N PRO A 103 -16.07 -0.98 -0.26
CA PRO A 103 -16.76 -1.61 0.87
C PRO A 103 -16.16 -2.94 1.30
#